data_AF-A0AAU1RBM7-F1
#
_entry.id   AF-A0AAU1RBM7-F1
#
_cell.length_a   1.000
_cell.length_b   1.000
_cell.length_c   1.000
_cell.angle_alpha   90.00
_cell.angle_beta   90.00
_cell.angle_gamma   90.00
#
_symmetry.space_group_name_H-M   'P 1'
#
loop_
_entity.id
_entity.type
_entity.pdbx_description
1 polymer ?
#
loop_
_entity_poly.entity_id
_entity_poly.type
_entity_poly.pdbx_seq_one_letter_code
_entity_poly.pdbx_strand_id
1 'polypeptide(L)'
;MRTRTSLYGLLVGLLLLGAGLLPAATASAADNGTWGVFPTPPAGAAMTDRAYFFHQGAAGTTVQDSATILNSSDKELTFQVFATDAVNTPVGGAFALLPVETGPKDVGAWIALPPETATTVTVPPKGRKDVPFTVKVPADATPGDHVGGIVALNTAVEGVQQEGKVQVGVKRSVGARLYFRVPGPLTPGLSVEDVKVSRSAPLLPWVRDARATISYALVNRGNVVVEPKVTVTAEGLFGRQVLNRPARELKLVLLPGQRVELTEPWPDAPQSDWVTVTIAAGASAHPELVSESGTDFVAVPWPAVGAALVLAGAGIAFRVVRRRRRTVPEHTGSAPDLARSL
;
A
#
# COMPACT_ATOMS: atom_id res chain seq x y z
N MET A 1 1.90 49.40 39.93
CA MET A 1 1.82 47.91 39.95
C MET A 1 2.39 47.40 38.64
N ARG A 2 3.44 46.57 38.74
CA ARG A 2 4.33 46.19 37.63
C ARG A 2 3.73 45.08 36.76
N THR A 3 3.93 45.28 35.46
CA THR A 3 3.79 44.38 34.31
C THR A 3 4.35 42.97 34.53
N ARG A 4 3.56 41.93 34.22
CA ARG A 4 4.03 40.56 33.97
C ARG A 4 3.10 39.83 32.99
N THR A 5 3.31 40.05 31.71
CA THR A 5 2.87 39.17 30.62
C THR A 5 4.07 38.94 29.70
N SER A 6 4.13 37.75 29.10
CA SER A 6 5.20 37.25 28.21
C SER A 6 6.37 36.54 28.87
N LEU A 7 6.16 35.27 29.26
CA LEU A 7 7.26 34.29 29.30
C LEU A 7 6.85 32.86 28.89
N TYR A 8 5.73 32.69 28.17
CA TYR A 8 5.28 31.39 27.64
C TYR A 8 5.36 31.27 26.11
N GLY A 9 5.79 32.32 25.41
CA GLY A 9 5.92 32.31 23.94
C GLY A 9 7.25 31.76 23.42
N LEU A 10 8.29 31.63 24.26
CA LEU A 10 9.64 31.29 23.80
C LEU A 10 9.99 29.79 23.89
N LEU A 11 9.20 28.98 24.61
CA LEU A 11 9.49 27.55 24.81
C LEU A 11 8.75 26.61 23.85
N VAL A 12 7.78 27.11 23.07
CA VAL A 12 7.10 26.34 22.01
C VAL A 12 7.78 26.53 20.65
N GLY A 13 8.57 27.60 20.47
CA GLY A 13 9.30 27.89 19.24
C GLY A 13 10.52 27.00 18.99
N LEU A 14 11.07 26.34 20.02
CA LEU A 14 12.27 25.49 19.87
C LEU A 14 11.99 24.00 19.66
N LEU A 15 10.73 23.55 19.77
CA LEU A 15 10.35 22.14 19.52
C LEU A 15 9.86 21.87 18.09
N LEU A 16 9.74 22.90 17.25
CA LEU A 16 9.27 22.78 15.86
C LEU A 16 10.39 22.78 14.79
N LEU A 17 11.66 22.85 15.19
CA LEU A 17 12.81 22.80 14.27
C LEU A 17 13.42 21.40 14.07
N GLY A 18 12.88 20.36 14.70
CA GLY A 18 13.49 19.02 14.72
C GLY A 18 12.89 17.94 13.81
N ALA A 19 11.78 18.18 13.11
CA ALA A 19 11.03 17.10 12.45
C ALA A 19 11.04 17.11 10.90
N GLY A 20 11.85 17.98 10.29
CA GLY A 20 11.67 18.36 8.87
C GLY A 20 12.67 17.82 7.86
N LEU A 21 13.60 16.92 8.22
CA LEU A 21 14.57 16.36 7.28
C LEU A 21 14.86 14.89 7.65
N LEU A 22 13.90 14.01 7.40
CA LEU A 22 14.26 12.62 7.15
C LEU A 22 14.88 12.58 5.74
N PRO A 23 16.18 12.30 5.60
CA PRO A 23 16.76 12.13 4.28
C PRO A 23 15.96 11.05 3.55
N ALA A 24 15.63 11.31 2.29
CA ALA A 24 15.16 10.26 1.40
C ALA A 24 16.19 9.13 1.51
N ALA A 25 15.76 7.96 2.00
CA ALA A 25 16.63 6.80 2.01
C ALA A 25 17.02 6.55 0.56
N THR A 26 18.26 6.89 0.22
CA THR A 26 18.88 6.48 -1.03
C THR A 26 18.74 4.96 -1.08
N ALA A 27 18.31 4.44 -2.22
CA ALA A 27 18.27 3.00 -2.40
C ALA A 27 19.67 2.45 -2.09
N SER A 28 19.79 1.74 -0.97
CA SER A 28 20.98 0.98 -0.61
C SER A 28 20.67 -0.48 -0.93
N ALA A 29 21.68 -1.27 -1.28
CA ALA A 29 21.48 -2.71 -1.32
C ALA A 29 21.03 -3.20 0.08
N ALA A 30 20.26 -4.27 0.11
CA ALA A 30 19.63 -4.72 1.34
C ALA A 30 20.69 -5.20 2.34
N ASP A 31 20.62 -4.69 3.56
CA ASP A 31 21.40 -5.09 4.74
C ASP A 31 20.42 -5.11 5.93
N ASN A 32 20.49 -6.14 6.76
CA ASN A 32 19.67 -6.27 7.96
C ASN A 32 20.43 -5.93 9.26
N GLY A 33 21.64 -5.36 9.14
CA GLY A 33 22.57 -5.05 10.23
C GLY A 33 23.46 -6.22 10.64
N THR A 34 23.18 -7.43 10.16
CA THR A 34 23.97 -8.65 10.44
C THR A 34 24.67 -9.18 9.19
N TRP A 35 23.99 -9.15 8.05
CA TRP A 35 24.58 -9.40 6.74
C TRP A 35 23.84 -8.60 5.65
N GLY A 36 24.54 -8.40 4.54
CA GLY A 36 24.02 -7.71 3.37
C GLY A 36 24.41 -8.39 2.06
N VAL A 37 23.62 -8.14 1.02
CA VAL A 37 23.92 -8.56 -0.35
C VAL A 37 23.99 -7.32 -1.22
N PHE A 38 25.13 -7.14 -1.88
CA PHE A 38 25.44 -5.97 -2.68
C PHE A 38 25.92 -6.39 -4.06
N PRO A 39 25.68 -5.59 -5.11
CA PRO A 39 26.53 -5.62 -6.29
C PRO A 39 28.00 -5.47 -5.90
N THR A 40 28.88 -6.31 -6.44
CA THR A 40 30.31 -6.20 -6.15
C THR A 40 30.80 -4.84 -6.65
N PRO A 41 31.38 -4.00 -5.77
CA PRO A 41 31.90 -2.71 -6.18
C PRO A 41 33.20 -2.87 -6.96
N PRO A 42 33.53 -1.94 -7.86
CA PRO A 42 34.86 -1.86 -8.45
C PRO A 42 35.95 -1.79 -7.38
N ALA A 43 37.16 -2.23 -7.73
CA ALA A 43 38.30 -2.14 -6.83
C ALA A 43 38.51 -0.70 -6.34
N GLY A 44 38.52 -0.50 -5.02
CA GLY A 44 38.69 0.81 -4.37
C GLY A 44 37.39 1.60 -4.10
N ALA A 45 36.23 1.14 -4.58
CA ALA A 45 34.93 1.74 -4.27
C ALA A 45 34.31 1.17 -2.98
N ALA A 46 33.42 1.93 -2.35
CA ALA A 46 32.68 1.47 -1.18
C ALA A 46 31.58 0.47 -1.58
N MET A 47 31.25 -0.47 -0.68
CA MET A 47 30.22 -1.49 -0.91
C MET A 47 28.83 -0.90 -1.24
N THR A 48 28.54 0.31 -0.75
CA THR A 48 27.26 1.00 -0.94
C THR A 48 27.22 1.86 -2.20
N ASP A 49 28.32 2.01 -2.93
CA ASP A 49 28.38 2.88 -4.11
C ASP A 49 27.52 2.35 -5.26
N ARG A 50 27.25 1.04 -5.26
CA ARG A 50 26.39 0.37 -6.23
C ARG A 50 25.16 -0.19 -5.54
N ALA A 51 24.05 0.55 -5.64
CA ALA A 51 22.78 0.23 -4.97
C ALA A 51 22.07 -1.02 -5.51
N TYR A 52 22.17 -1.26 -6.81
CA TYR A 52 21.49 -2.34 -7.53
C TYR A 52 22.26 -2.72 -8.80
N PHE A 53 21.96 -3.90 -9.36
CA PHE A 53 22.42 -4.27 -10.68
C PHE A 53 21.52 -3.62 -11.74
N PHE A 54 22.13 -2.97 -12.72
CA PHE A 54 21.46 -2.53 -13.93
C PHE A 54 22.25 -3.02 -15.13
N HIS A 55 21.60 -3.79 -15.98
CA HIS A 55 22.20 -4.33 -17.20
C HIS A 55 21.27 -4.14 -18.39
N GLN A 56 21.86 -4.09 -19.57
CA GLN A 56 21.14 -4.07 -20.82
C GLN A 56 21.82 -5.06 -21.78
N GLY A 57 21.02 -5.89 -22.45
CA GLY A 57 21.54 -6.89 -23.38
C GLY A 57 20.45 -7.42 -24.31
N ALA A 58 20.81 -7.65 -25.58
CA ALA A 58 19.89 -8.21 -26.56
C ALA A 58 19.53 -9.67 -26.22
N ALA A 59 18.42 -10.15 -26.78
CA ALA A 59 18.06 -11.56 -26.72
C ALA A 59 19.22 -12.44 -27.24
N GLY A 60 19.47 -13.57 -26.56
CA GLY A 60 20.58 -14.48 -26.86
C GLY A 60 21.96 -14.02 -26.36
N THR A 61 22.08 -12.83 -25.77
CA THR A 61 23.37 -12.36 -25.22
C THR A 61 23.62 -12.90 -23.82
N THR A 62 24.87 -12.77 -23.39
CA THR A 62 25.31 -13.16 -22.04
C THR A 62 26.01 -12.01 -21.37
N VAL A 63 25.61 -11.72 -20.13
CA VAL A 63 26.21 -10.67 -19.28
C VAL A 63 26.75 -11.32 -18.02
N GLN A 64 27.93 -10.89 -17.57
CA GLN A 64 28.57 -11.40 -16.36
C GLN A 64 28.71 -10.27 -15.34
N ASP A 65 28.53 -10.60 -14.07
CA ASP A 65 28.76 -9.69 -12.95
C ASP A 65 28.93 -10.53 -11.67
N SER A 66 29.12 -9.89 -10.52
CA SER A 66 29.20 -10.58 -9.22
C SER A 66 28.44 -9.86 -8.12
N ALA A 67 27.93 -10.65 -7.18
CA ALA A 67 27.30 -10.18 -5.96
C ALA A 67 28.20 -10.45 -4.76
N THR A 68 28.40 -9.47 -3.91
CA THR A 68 29.14 -9.63 -2.66
C THR A 68 28.17 -9.87 -1.51
N ILE A 69 28.41 -10.95 -0.76
CA ILE A 69 27.74 -11.23 0.51
C ILE A 69 28.66 -10.78 1.63
N LEU A 70 28.21 -9.81 2.41
CA LEU A 70 28.93 -9.25 3.56
C LEU A 70 28.36 -9.85 4.85
N ASN A 71 29.21 -10.42 5.70
CA ASN A 71 28.87 -10.85 7.04
C ASN A 71 29.44 -9.87 8.07
N SER A 72 28.58 -9.03 8.63
CA SER A 72 28.94 -8.04 9.65
C SER A 72 28.94 -8.62 11.08
N SER A 73 28.56 -9.88 11.24
CA SER A 73 28.51 -10.55 12.55
C SER A 73 29.87 -11.09 12.99
N ASP A 74 29.98 -11.45 14.27
CA ASP A 74 31.15 -12.11 14.88
C ASP A 74 31.11 -13.63 14.74
N LYS A 75 30.15 -14.18 13.98
CA LYS A 75 29.99 -15.62 13.76
C LYS A 75 30.09 -15.93 12.28
N GLU A 76 30.53 -17.14 11.97
CA GLU A 76 30.44 -17.66 10.61
C GLU A 76 28.96 -17.84 10.23
N LEU A 77 28.60 -17.39 9.03
CA LEU A 77 27.25 -17.54 8.50
C LEU A 77 27.29 -18.33 7.20
N THR A 78 26.31 -19.22 7.03
CA THR A 78 26.12 -19.99 5.79
C THR A 78 24.81 -19.57 5.16
N PHE A 79 24.88 -19.21 3.87
CA PHE A 79 23.74 -18.70 3.11
C PHE A 79 23.40 -19.64 1.97
N GLN A 80 22.12 -19.94 1.78
CA GLN A 80 21.63 -20.42 0.51
C GLN A 80 21.53 -19.24 -0.46
N VAL A 81 22.25 -19.31 -1.57
CA VAL A 81 22.29 -18.22 -2.57
C VAL A 81 21.52 -18.66 -3.81
N PHE A 82 20.59 -17.82 -4.24
CA PHE A 82 19.77 -18.09 -5.41
C PHE A 82 19.36 -16.79 -6.11
N ALA A 83 19.06 -16.90 -7.40
CA ALA A 83 18.48 -15.82 -8.19
C ALA A 83 16.98 -16.03 -8.35
N THR A 84 16.23 -14.94 -8.42
CA THR A 84 14.77 -15.01 -8.47
C THR A 84 14.16 -13.75 -9.09
N ASP A 85 12.88 -13.81 -9.46
CA ASP A 85 12.16 -12.66 -10.02
C ASP A 85 11.68 -11.72 -8.92
N ALA A 86 11.42 -10.48 -9.30
CA ALA A 86 10.86 -9.47 -8.44
C ALA A 86 9.34 -9.36 -8.67
N VAL A 87 8.63 -9.07 -7.60
CA VAL A 87 7.19 -8.80 -7.61
C VAL A 87 6.90 -7.58 -6.76
N ASN A 88 5.77 -6.94 -7.01
CA ASN A 88 5.22 -5.99 -6.05
C ASN A 88 4.33 -6.73 -5.06
N THR A 89 4.38 -6.36 -3.78
CA THR A 89 3.42 -6.88 -2.81
C THR A 89 2.01 -6.44 -3.22
N PRO A 90 1.01 -7.36 -3.22
CA PRO A 90 -0.33 -7.03 -3.67
C PRO A 90 -0.93 -5.84 -2.94
N VAL A 91 -0.64 -5.71 -1.65
CA VAL A 91 -1.04 -4.56 -0.84
C VAL A 91 0.16 -3.64 -0.66
N GLY A 92 -0.02 -2.34 -0.93
CA GLY A 92 0.99 -1.30 -0.73
C GLY A 92 2.10 -1.25 -1.78
N GLY A 93 2.24 -2.26 -2.63
CA GLY A 93 3.14 -2.25 -3.79
C GLY A 93 4.63 -2.25 -3.48
N ALA A 94 5.04 -2.72 -2.31
CA ALA A 94 6.45 -2.80 -1.94
C ALA A 94 7.20 -3.76 -2.89
N PHE A 95 8.46 -3.43 -3.19
CA PHE A 95 9.32 -4.33 -3.96
C PHE A 95 9.66 -5.56 -3.11
N ALA A 96 9.44 -6.75 -3.66
CA ALA A 96 9.80 -8.02 -3.06
C ALA A 96 10.48 -8.93 -4.08
N LEU A 97 11.29 -9.86 -3.58
CA LEU A 97 11.86 -10.95 -4.37
C LEU A 97 11.09 -12.22 -4.03
N LEU A 98 10.85 -13.06 -5.03
CA LEU A 98 10.13 -14.32 -4.82
C LEU A 98 10.87 -15.22 -3.84
N PRO A 99 10.15 -15.95 -2.98
CA PRO A 99 10.75 -16.85 -2.01
C PRO A 99 11.39 -18.06 -2.72
N VAL A 100 12.34 -18.74 -2.06
CA VAL A 100 13.16 -19.80 -2.67
C VAL A 100 12.33 -20.98 -3.19
N GLU A 101 11.14 -21.19 -2.63
CA GLU A 101 10.21 -22.25 -3.01
C GLU A 101 9.47 -21.95 -4.32
N THR A 102 9.50 -20.69 -4.79
CA THR A 102 8.84 -20.26 -6.03
C THR A 102 9.86 -20.19 -7.15
N GLY A 103 9.71 -21.06 -8.16
CA GLY A 103 10.57 -21.04 -9.33
C GLY A 103 10.42 -19.75 -10.15
N PRO A 104 11.52 -19.05 -10.47
CA PRO A 104 11.46 -17.88 -11.34
C PRO A 104 11.10 -18.28 -12.77
N LYS A 105 10.51 -17.35 -13.49
CA LYS A 105 10.06 -17.48 -14.88
C LYS A 105 10.66 -16.40 -15.79
N ASP A 106 11.24 -15.36 -15.21
CA ASP A 106 11.78 -14.21 -15.92
C ASP A 106 13.30 -14.07 -15.68
N VAL A 107 13.84 -12.87 -15.44
CA VAL A 107 15.29 -12.66 -15.30
C VAL A 107 15.94 -13.54 -14.24
N GLY A 108 15.22 -13.93 -13.18
CA GLY A 108 15.68 -14.89 -12.19
C GLY A 108 16.04 -16.25 -12.77
N ALA A 109 15.32 -16.70 -13.80
CA ALA A 109 15.58 -17.95 -14.51
C ALA A 109 16.76 -17.84 -15.50
N TRP A 110 17.13 -16.62 -15.89
CA TRP A 110 18.25 -16.36 -16.81
C TRP A 110 19.59 -16.34 -16.08
N ILE A 111 19.56 -16.13 -14.77
CA ILE A 111 20.76 -16.00 -13.94
C ILE A 111 21.26 -17.40 -13.56
N ALA A 112 22.49 -17.70 -13.99
CA ALA A 112 23.24 -18.89 -13.60
C ALA A 112 24.28 -18.53 -12.54
N LEU A 113 24.28 -19.29 -11.44
CA LEU A 113 25.34 -19.29 -10.44
C LEU A 113 26.33 -20.43 -10.74
N PRO A 114 27.64 -20.22 -10.54
CA PRO A 114 28.66 -21.26 -10.64
C PRO A 114 28.37 -22.45 -9.72
N PRO A 115 28.72 -23.70 -10.07
CA PRO A 115 28.47 -24.88 -9.24
C PRO A 115 28.97 -24.76 -7.79
N GLU A 116 30.11 -24.08 -7.62
CA GLU A 116 30.78 -23.82 -6.35
C GLU A 116 30.03 -22.84 -5.42
N THR A 117 29.12 -22.03 -5.96
CA THR A 117 28.25 -21.13 -5.20
C THR A 117 26.76 -21.44 -5.39
N ALA A 118 26.42 -22.36 -6.30
CA ALA A 118 25.09 -22.85 -6.59
C ALA A 118 24.68 -23.88 -5.52
N THR A 119 24.47 -23.41 -4.30
CA THR A 119 23.74 -24.09 -3.21
C THR A 119 23.94 -23.29 -1.94
N THR A 120 25.18 -23.25 -1.45
CA THR A 120 25.51 -22.63 -0.16
C THR A 120 26.83 -21.89 -0.21
N VAL A 121 26.86 -20.72 0.41
CA VAL A 121 28.04 -19.87 0.55
C VAL A 121 28.29 -19.59 2.02
N THR A 122 29.41 -20.09 2.54
CA THR A 122 29.88 -19.78 3.89
C THR A 122 30.75 -18.54 3.87
N VAL A 123 30.46 -17.60 4.77
CA VAL A 123 31.15 -16.31 4.89
C VAL A 123 31.69 -16.18 6.32
N PRO A 124 33.01 -15.98 6.50
CA PRO A 124 33.61 -15.91 7.83
C PRO A 124 33.11 -14.68 8.62
N PRO A 125 33.29 -14.67 9.95
CA PRO A 125 33.03 -13.50 10.79
C PRO A 125 33.71 -12.24 10.24
N LYS A 126 33.00 -11.12 10.23
CA LYS A 126 33.49 -9.82 9.71
C LYS A 126 34.07 -9.90 8.29
N GLY A 127 33.67 -10.91 7.52
CA GLY A 127 34.20 -11.22 6.20
C GLY A 127 33.20 -10.92 5.09
N ARG A 128 33.66 -11.10 3.85
CA ARG A 128 32.81 -11.04 2.66
C ARG A 128 33.19 -12.12 1.66
N LYS A 129 32.26 -12.51 0.81
CA LYS A 129 32.50 -13.42 -0.31
C LYS A 129 31.81 -12.92 -1.56
N ASP A 130 32.56 -12.87 -2.65
CA ASP A 130 32.05 -12.49 -3.97
C ASP A 130 31.55 -13.74 -4.68
N VAL A 131 30.33 -13.65 -5.20
CA VAL A 131 29.59 -14.69 -5.88
C VAL A 131 29.40 -14.24 -7.32
N PRO A 132 30.23 -14.72 -8.27
CA PRO A 132 30.02 -14.40 -9.67
C PRO A 132 28.72 -15.04 -10.15
N PHE A 133 28.08 -14.39 -11.13
CA PHE A 133 26.90 -14.89 -11.79
C PHE A 133 26.90 -14.50 -13.27
N THR A 134 26.08 -15.18 -14.05
CA THR A 134 25.93 -14.93 -15.48
C THR A 134 24.46 -14.83 -15.83
N VAL A 135 24.05 -13.74 -16.48
CA VAL A 135 22.72 -13.59 -17.05
C VAL A 135 22.76 -14.08 -18.50
N LYS A 136 22.11 -15.20 -18.78
CA LYS A 136 21.95 -15.76 -20.14
C LYS A 136 20.57 -15.38 -20.67
N VAL A 137 20.52 -14.31 -21.46
CA VAL A 137 19.26 -13.81 -22.00
C VAL A 137 18.73 -14.82 -23.04
N PRO A 138 17.51 -15.36 -22.88
CA PRO A 138 16.92 -16.24 -23.88
C PRO A 138 16.83 -15.59 -25.25
N ALA A 139 16.86 -16.40 -26.32
CA ALA A 139 16.73 -15.89 -27.69
C ALA A 139 15.31 -15.36 -27.99
N ASP A 140 14.32 -15.80 -27.23
CA ASP A 140 12.92 -15.39 -27.29
C ASP A 140 12.54 -14.37 -26.18
N ALA A 141 13.53 -13.79 -25.49
CA ALA A 141 13.29 -12.76 -24.48
C ALA A 141 12.56 -11.56 -25.10
N THR A 142 11.44 -11.18 -24.50
CA THR A 142 10.64 -10.04 -24.95
C THR A 142 11.38 -8.72 -24.69
N PRO A 143 11.20 -7.68 -25.52
CA PRO A 143 11.70 -6.35 -25.20
C PRO A 143 11.04 -5.78 -23.93
N GLY A 144 11.81 -5.03 -23.13
CA GLY A 144 11.32 -4.41 -21.91
C GLY A 144 12.26 -4.55 -20.72
N ASP A 145 11.74 -4.22 -19.54
CA ASP A 145 12.39 -4.40 -18.26
C ASP A 145 12.01 -5.74 -17.64
N HIS A 146 13.04 -6.48 -17.23
CA HIS A 146 12.96 -7.75 -16.54
C HIS A 146 13.64 -7.60 -15.19
N VAL A 147 12.88 -7.81 -14.12
CA VAL A 147 13.29 -7.38 -12.78
C VAL A 147 13.32 -8.56 -11.83
N GLY A 148 14.42 -8.66 -11.09
CA GLY A 148 14.70 -9.76 -10.20
C GLY A 148 15.75 -9.39 -9.17
N GLY A 149 16.49 -10.39 -8.72
CA GLY A 149 17.58 -10.17 -7.79
C GLY A 149 18.30 -11.44 -7.39
N ILE A 150 19.39 -11.24 -6.65
CA ILE A 150 20.19 -12.30 -6.04
C ILE A 150 19.93 -12.24 -4.54
N VAL A 151 19.54 -13.37 -3.96
CA VAL A 151 19.14 -13.49 -2.56
C VAL A 151 20.13 -14.38 -1.82
N ALA A 152 20.53 -13.95 -0.64
CA ALA A 152 21.20 -14.77 0.37
C ALA A 152 20.21 -15.04 1.51
N LEU A 153 19.81 -16.30 1.64
CA LEU A 153 18.95 -16.80 2.72
C LEU A 153 19.83 -17.47 3.77
N ASN A 154 19.80 -16.97 5.01
CA ASN A 154 20.55 -17.61 6.09
C ASN A 154 19.95 -19.01 6.36
N THR A 155 20.79 -20.05 6.31
CA THR A 155 20.35 -21.43 6.56
C THR A 155 20.19 -21.75 8.05
N ALA A 156 20.77 -20.93 8.93
CA ALA A 156 20.56 -21.05 10.36
C ALA A 156 19.15 -20.54 10.73
N VAL A 157 18.35 -21.39 11.37
CA VAL A 157 17.07 -20.98 11.95
C VAL A 157 17.39 -20.17 13.20
N GLU A 158 17.25 -18.84 13.12
CA GLU A 158 17.29 -18.00 14.31
C GLU A 158 16.00 -18.24 15.11
N GLY A 159 16.11 -18.98 16.21
CA GLY A 159 15.01 -19.14 17.16
C GLY A 159 14.87 -17.88 18.01
N VAL A 160 13.76 -17.17 17.87
CA VAL A 160 13.42 -16.12 18.84
C VAL A 160 12.86 -16.81 20.08
N GLN A 161 13.62 -16.85 21.18
CA GLN A 161 13.05 -17.21 22.48
C GLN A 161 12.21 -16.02 22.98
N GLN A 162 10.90 -16.06 22.75
CA GLN A 162 9.98 -15.31 23.60
C GLN A 162 9.66 -16.15 24.84
N GLU A 163 9.77 -15.53 26.01
CA GLU A 163 9.50 -16.06 27.34
C GLU A 163 8.40 -17.14 27.35
N GLY A 164 8.82 -18.40 27.31
CA GLY A 164 7.99 -19.55 27.65
C GLY A 164 7.10 -20.17 26.56
N LYS A 165 6.95 -19.62 25.34
CA LYS A 165 6.12 -20.27 24.29
C LYS A 165 6.61 -20.02 22.86
N VAL A 166 6.81 -21.13 22.14
CA VAL A 166 7.07 -21.31 20.69
C VAL A 166 8.36 -20.67 20.17
N GLN A 167 9.33 -21.51 19.79
CA GLN A 167 10.44 -21.09 18.93
C GLN A 167 9.89 -20.78 17.54
N VAL A 168 9.67 -19.51 17.23
CA VAL A 168 9.42 -19.09 15.85
C VAL A 168 10.77 -19.06 15.15
N GLY A 169 11.01 -20.04 14.28
CA GLY A 169 12.18 -20.05 13.42
C GLY A 169 12.06 -19.00 12.34
N VAL A 170 12.81 -17.89 12.46
CA VAL A 170 12.77 -16.81 11.47
C VAL A 170 13.89 -17.07 10.45
N LYS A 171 13.50 -17.48 9.23
CA LYS A 171 14.39 -17.44 8.08
C LYS A 171 14.43 -16.01 7.54
N ARG A 172 15.60 -15.40 7.56
CA ARG A 172 15.81 -14.05 7.03
C ARG A 172 16.49 -14.16 5.66
N SER A 173 15.93 -13.47 4.68
CA SER A 173 16.51 -13.30 3.35
C SER A 173 16.90 -11.86 3.14
N VAL A 174 18.03 -11.66 2.49
CA VAL A 174 18.52 -10.35 2.06
C VAL A 174 18.89 -10.47 0.60
N GLY A 175 18.50 -9.52 -0.24
CA GLY A 175 18.75 -9.61 -1.67
C GLY A 175 19.09 -8.27 -2.32
N ALA A 176 19.97 -8.34 -3.31
CA ALA A 176 20.32 -7.23 -4.18
C ALA A 176 19.40 -7.22 -5.39
N ARG A 177 18.81 -6.05 -5.68
CA ARG A 177 17.89 -5.87 -6.81
C ARG A 177 18.66 -5.91 -8.13
N LEU A 178 18.09 -6.53 -9.14
CA LEU A 178 18.60 -6.58 -10.50
C LEU A 178 17.53 -6.11 -11.48
N TYR A 179 17.87 -5.09 -12.26
CA TYR A 179 17.09 -4.59 -13.37
C TYR A 179 17.83 -4.94 -14.67
N PHE A 180 17.16 -5.67 -15.55
CA PHE A 180 17.71 -6.05 -16.84
C PHE A 180 16.82 -5.50 -17.95
N ARG A 181 17.39 -4.77 -18.90
CA ARG A 181 16.65 -4.22 -20.04
C ARG A 181 17.01 -4.98 -21.32
N VAL A 182 16.00 -5.59 -21.95
CA VAL A 182 16.11 -6.16 -23.29
C VAL A 182 15.75 -5.07 -24.30
N PRO A 183 16.67 -4.66 -25.20
CA PRO A 183 16.41 -3.65 -26.22
C PRO A 183 15.27 -4.04 -27.16
N GLY A 184 14.46 -3.05 -27.53
CA GLY A 184 13.38 -3.17 -28.51
C GLY A 184 12.27 -2.14 -28.22
N PRO A 185 11.07 -2.30 -28.80
CA PRO A 185 9.96 -1.40 -28.55
C PRO A 185 9.59 -1.34 -27.06
N LEU A 186 9.68 -0.15 -26.47
CA LEU A 186 9.27 0.11 -25.09
C LEU A 186 7.87 0.70 -25.09
N THR A 187 7.00 0.18 -24.24
CA THR A 187 5.61 0.58 -24.10
C THR A 187 5.33 0.76 -22.62
N PRO A 188 5.50 1.97 -22.06
CA PRO A 188 5.05 2.26 -20.71
C PRO A 188 3.52 2.13 -20.65
N GLY A 189 3.02 1.58 -19.55
CA GLY A 189 1.60 1.31 -19.38
C GLY A 189 1.22 1.39 -17.91
N LEU A 190 0.21 2.20 -17.60
CA LEU A 190 -0.33 2.33 -16.25
C LEU A 190 -1.84 2.44 -16.38
N SER A 191 -2.58 1.60 -15.67
CA SER A 191 -4.02 1.72 -15.52
C SER A 191 -4.40 1.85 -14.06
N VAL A 192 -5.41 2.68 -13.81
CA VAL A 192 -6.14 2.74 -12.55
C VAL A 192 -7.38 1.87 -12.67
N GLU A 193 -7.57 0.96 -11.72
CA GLU A 193 -8.65 -0.03 -11.75
C GLU A 193 -9.31 -0.18 -10.38
N ASP A 194 -10.51 -0.77 -10.36
CA ASP A 194 -11.22 -1.17 -9.13
C ASP A 194 -11.33 -0.09 -8.05
N VAL A 195 -11.64 1.14 -8.46
CA VAL A 195 -11.89 2.24 -7.52
C VAL A 195 -13.16 1.94 -6.71
N LYS A 196 -13.00 1.84 -5.40
CA LYS A 196 -14.05 1.53 -4.43
C LYS A 196 -13.96 2.47 -3.24
N VAL A 197 -15.11 2.82 -2.67
CA VAL A 197 -15.18 3.63 -1.46
C VAL A 197 -15.92 2.87 -0.37
N SER A 198 -15.23 2.59 0.74
CA SER A 198 -15.83 2.04 1.95
C SER A 198 -16.07 3.16 2.95
N ARG A 199 -17.30 3.26 3.48
CA ARG A 199 -17.69 4.32 4.42
C ARG A 199 -18.02 3.77 5.80
N SER A 200 -17.58 4.50 6.81
CA SER A 200 -17.93 4.30 8.21
C SER A 200 -18.47 5.61 8.77
N ALA A 201 -19.79 5.69 8.92
CA ALA A 201 -20.47 6.82 9.50
C ALA A 201 -21.05 6.45 10.88
N PRO A 202 -20.98 7.34 11.89
CA PRO A 202 -21.63 7.12 13.17
C PRO A 202 -23.16 7.08 13.04
N LEU A 203 -23.83 6.41 13.98
CA LEU A 203 -25.30 6.33 14.04
C LEU A 203 -25.97 7.71 14.13
N LEU A 204 -25.33 8.64 14.85
CA LEU A 204 -25.80 10.01 15.03
C LEU A 204 -24.82 10.96 14.30
N PRO A 205 -25.26 11.66 13.23
CA PRO A 205 -24.38 12.47 12.38
C PRO A 205 -23.65 13.61 13.08
N TRP A 206 -24.16 14.07 14.22
CA TRP A 206 -23.59 15.18 15.01
C TRP A 206 -22.59 14.75 16.08
N VAL A 207 -22.34 13.44 16.23
CA VAL A 207 -21.48 12.93 17.32
C VAL A 207 -20.01 12.82 16.88
N ARG A 208 -19.75 12.43 15.62
CA ARG A 208 -18.41 12.31 15.04
C ARG A 208 -18.45 12.52 13.52
N ASP A 209 -17.30 12.82 12.94
CA ASP A 209 -17.13 12.89 11.49
C ASP A 209 -17.28 11.50 10.84
N ALA A 210 -17.80 11.49 9.61
CA ALA A 210 -17.88 10.29 8.81
C ALA A 210 -16.52 10.04 8.19
N ARG A 211 -16.09 8.79 8.18
CA ARG A 211 -14.82 8.38 7.60
C ARG A 211 -15.09 7.56 6.35
N ALA A 212 -14.26 7.72 5.35
CA ALA A 212 -14.23 6.86 4.18
C ALA A 212 -12.82 6.31 3.97
N THR A 213 -12.74 5.26 3.17
CA THR A 213 -11.50 4.64 2.75
C THR A 213 -11.66 4.36 1.26
N ILE A 214 -10.82 5.00 0.46
CA ILE A 214 -10.80 4.84 -0.98
C ILE A 214 -9.77 3.75 -1.28
N SER A 215 -10.20 2.67 -1.93
CA SER A 215 -9.33 1.59 -2.38
C SER A 215 -9.30 1.59 -3.90
N TYR A 216 -8.13 1.42 -4.49
CA TYR A 216 -7.95 1.34 -5.94
C TYR A 216 -6.73 0.47 -6.26
N ALA A 217 -6.67 -0.03 -7.48
CA ALA A 217 -5.53 -0.77 -7.98
C ALA A 217 -4.79 0.03 -9.04
N LEU A 218 -3.46 -0.02 -8.98
CA LEU A 218 -2.60 0.39 -10.09
C LEU A 218 -2.07 -0.86 -10.77
N VAL A 219 -2.18 -0.92 -12.09
CA VAL A 219 -1.69 -2.04 -12.89
C VAL A 219 -0.72 -1.52 -13.94
N ASN A 220 0.48 -2.09 -13.99
CA ASN A 220 1.40 -1.82 -15.07
C ASN A 220 1.10 -2.77 -16.23
N ARG A 221 0.44 -2.25 -17.27
CA ARG A 221 0.12 -3.01 -18.48
C ARG A 221 1.18 -2.85 -19.58
N GLY A 222 2.27 -2.16 -19.27
CA GLY A 222 3.41 -1.98 -20.15
C GLY A 222 4.49 -3.03 -19.97
N ASN A 223 5.59 -2.86 -20.67
CA ASN A 223 6.79 -3.70 -20.58
C ASN A 223 7.97 -2.99 -19.91
N VAL A 224 7.79 -1.79 -19.34
CA VAL A 224 8.83 -1.06 -18.61
C VAL A 224 8.39 -0.74 -17.19
N VAL A 225 9.36 -0.61 -16.30
CA VAL A 225 9.13 -0.20 -14.92
C VAL A 225 8.60 1.24 -14.89
N VAL A 226 7.58 1.49 -14.08
CA VAL A 226 6.98 2.84 -13.93
C VAL A 226 6.98 3.28 -12.47
N GLU A 227 7.22 4.58 -12.25
CA GLU A 227 7.10 5.24 -10.95
C GLU A 227 5.81 6.06 -10.92
N PRO A 228 4.73 5.55 -10.29
CA PRO A 228 3.42 6.17 -10.41
C PRO A 228 3.29 7.46 -9.59
N LYS A 229 2.61 8.43 -10.19
CA LYS A 229 2.09 9.66 -9.59
C LYS A 229 0.59 9.56 -9.50
N VAL A 230 0.01 9.80 -8.32
CA VAL A 230 -1.45 9.70 -8.13
C VAL A 230 -2.03 11.01 -7.63
N THR A 231 -3.12 11.42 -8.27
CA THR A 231 -4.02 12.50 -7.88
C THR A 231 -5.35 11.88 -7.44
N VAL A 232 -5.88 12.34 -6.31
CA VAL A 232 -7.17 11.86 -5.80
C VAL A 232 -8.08 13.05 -5.61
N THR A 233 -9.19 13.08 -6.32
CA THR A 233 -10.19 14.13 -6.23
C THR A 233 -11.56 13.53 -5.92
N ALA A 234 -12.40 14.30 -5.23
CA ALA A 234 -13.79 13.94 -5.07
C ALA A 234 -14.67 15.19 -5.14
N GLU A 235 -15.74 15.09 -5.90
CA GLU A 235 -16.71 16.15 -6.15
C GLU A 235 -18.07 15.74 -5.58
N GLY A 236 -18.65 16.62 -4.76
CA GLY A 236 -20.00 16.49 -4.23
C GLY A 236 -21.05 17.13 -5.13
N LEU A 237 -22.28 17.21 -4.62
CA LEU A 237 -23.37 17.91 -5.30
C LEU A 237 -22.99 19.36 -5.67
N PHE A 238 -23.47 19.81 -6.83
CA PHE A 238 -23.21 21.14 -7.41
C PHE A 238 -21.74 21.42 -7.73
N GLY A 239 -20.92 20.38 -7.95
CA GLY A 239 -19.50 20.53 -8.28
C GLY A 239 -18.65 21.00 -7.09
N ARG A 240 -19.17 20.87 -5.86
CA ARG A 240 -18.41 21.23 -4.65
C ARG A 240 -17.28 20.24 -4.46
N GLN A 241 -16.04 20.69 -4.53
CA GLN A 241 -14.90 19.82 -4.26
C GLN A 241 -14.84 19.44 -2.78
N VAL A 242 -14.99 18.15 -2.48
CA VAL A 242 -14.99 17.60 -1.11
C VAL A 242 -13.70 16.88 -0.77
N LEU A 243 -12.89 16.53 -1.77
CA LEU A 243 -11.50 16.06 -1.59
C LEU A 243 -10.62 16.58 -2.72
N ASN A 244 -9.47 17.12 -2.37
CA ASN A 244 -8.43 17.49 -3.33
C ASN A 244 -7.06 17.06 -2.81
N ARG A 245 -6.53 15.97 -3.34
CA ARG A 245 -5.14 15.54 -3.11
C ARG A 245 -4.38 15.70 -4.42
N PRO A 246 -3.47 16.68 -4.52
CA PRO A 246 -2.71 16.91 -5.73
C PRO A 246 -1.83 15.71 -6.06
N ALA A 247 -1.31 15.69 -7.29
CA ALA A 247 -0.39 14.67 -7.77
C ALA A 247 0.79 14.52 -6.80
N ARG A 248 0.96 13.31 -6.27
CA ARG A 248 2.13 12.94 -5.45
C ARG A 248 2.80 11.71 -6.02
N GLU A 249 4.12 11.69 -5.96
CA GLU A 249 4.90 10.50 -6.25
C GLU A 249 4.66 9.47 -5.17
N LEU A 250 4.31 8.26 -5.59
CA LEU A 250 4.29 7.13 -4.69
C LEU A 250 5.73 6.67 -4.52
N LYS A 251 6.16 6.42 -3.27
CA LYS A 251 7.48 5.85 -2.96
C LYS A 251 7.52 4.35 -3.26
N LEU A 252 7.07 3.97 -4.46
CA LEU A 252 7.02 2.62 -4.96
C LEU A 252 7.37 2.60 -6.43
N VAL A 253 7.88 1.47 -6.87
CA VAL A 253 8.26 1.20 -8.25
C VAL A 253 7.36 0.08 -8.75
N LEU A 254 6.56 0.31 -9.78
CA LEU A 254 5.59 -0.64 -10.28
C LEU A 254 6.19 -1.43 -11.45
N LEU A 255 6.41 -2.73 -11.24
CA LEU A 255 7.07 -3.60 -12.21
C LEU A 255 6.13 -4.00 -13.35
N PRO A 256 6.65 -4.33 -14.55
CA PRO A 256 5.83 -4.78 -15.68
C PRO A 256 4.88 -5.92 -15.33
N GLY A 257 3.63 -5.83 -15.79
CA GLY A 257 2.59 -6.83 -15.56
C GLY A 257 2.10 -6.96 -14.11
N GLN A 258 2.63 -6.17 -13.16
CA GLN A 258 2.22 -6.24 -11.78
C GLN A 258 0.99 -5.38 -11.49
N ARG A 259 0.24 -5.81 -10.47
CA ARG A 259 -0.93 -5.13 -9.93
C ARG A 259 -0.75 -4.89 -8.45
N VAL A 260 -1.01 -3.67 -8.01
CA VAL A 260 -0.89 -3.26 -6.61
C VAL A 260 -2.16 -2.56 -6.14
N GLU A 261 -2.64 -2.95 -4.97
CA GLU A 261 -3.79 -2.36 -4.29
C GLU A 261 -3.30 -1.32 -3.29
N LEU A 262 -3.86 -0.12 -3.43
CA LEU A 262 -3.56 1.04 -2.61
C LEU A 262 -4.82 1.50 -1.90
N THR A 263 -4.63 2.09 -0.74
CA THR A 263 -5.71 2.55 0.12
C THR A 263 -5.41 3.94 0.64
N GLU A 264 -6.43 4.80 0.55
CA GLU A 264 -6.36 6.20 0.90
C GLU A 264 -7.41 6.48 1.98
N PRO A 265 -6.98 6.70 3.24
CA PRO A 265 -7.90 7.06 4.30
C PRO A 265 -8.47 8.45 4.03
N TRP A 266 -9.77 8.64 4.27
CA TRP A 266 -10.48 9.91 4.14
C TRP A 266 -11.22 10.20 5.46
N PRO A 267 -10.53 10.85 6.43
CA PRO A 267 -11.07 11.00 7.79
C PRO A 267 -12.29 11.92 7.92
N ASP A 268 -12.43 12.87 6.99
CA ASP A 268 -13.40 13.96 6.96
C ASP A 268 -14.38 13.82 5.79
N ALA A 269 -14.84 12.59 5.53
CA ALA A 269 -15.74 12.31 4.44
C ALA A 269 -17.14 12.93 4.67
N PRO A 270 -17.84 13.41 3.62
CA PRO A 270 -19.16 14.00 3.77
C PRO A 270 -20.16 13.04 4.45
N GLN A 271 -20.97 13.57 5.37
CA GLN A 271 -22.04 12.82 6.06
C GLN A 271 -23.22 12.52 5.12
N SER A 272 -23.61 13.53 4.33
CA SER A 272 -24.75 13.48 3.39
C SER A 272 -24.41 14.23 2.11
N ASP A 273 -24.17 13.51 1.02
CA ASP A 273 -23.77 14.06 -0.27
C ASP A 273 -23.89 12.98 -1.38
N TRP A 274 -23.92 13.38 -2.64
CA TRP A 274 -23.60 12.48 -3.76
C TRP A 274 -22.20 12.81 -4.19
N VAL A 275 -21.28 11.85 -4.06
CA VAL A 275 -19.86 12.07 -4.32
C VAL A 275 -19.40 11.22 -5.49
N THR A 276 -18.73 11.86 -6.44
CA THR A 276 -17.92 11.21 -7.48
C THR A 276 -16.46 11.27 -7.07
N VAL A 277 -15.81 10.13 -6.92
CA VAL A 277 -14.38 10.02 -6.63
C VAL A 277 -13.65 9.71 -7.93
N THR A 278 -12.61 10.48 -8.21
CA THR A 278 -11.76 10.31 -9.39
C THR A 278 -10.31 10.13 -8.97
N ILE A 279 -9.72 9.05 -9.46
CA ILE A 279 -8.31 8.72 -9.29
C ILE A 279 -7.64 8.85 -10.65
N ALA A 280 -6.72 9.80 -10.76
CA ALA A 280 -5.85 9.95 -11.92
C ALA A 280 -4.44 9.48 -11.55
N ALA A 281 -3.88 8.58 -12.35
CA ALA A 281 -2.50 8.13 -12.22
C ALA A 281 -1.72 8.47 -13.48
N GLY A 282 -0.48 8.90 -13.28
CA GLY A 282 0.51 9.01 -14.34
C GLY A 282 1.86 8.46 -13.89
N ALA A 283 2.92 8.67 -14.66
CA ALA A 283 4.25 8.21 -14.31
C ALA A 283 5.31 9.32 -14.40
N SER A 284 6.24 9.38 -13.46
CA SER A 284 7.23 10.47 -13.36
C SER A 284 8.10 10.62 -14.60
N ALA A 285 8.54 9.50 -15.18
CA ALA A 285 9.39 9.47 -16.37
C ALA A 285 8.60 9.50 -17.70
N HIS A 286 7.27 9.36 -17.64
CA HIS A 286 6.38 9.26 -18.80
C HIS A 286 5.18 10.19 -18.61
N PRO A 287 5.36 11.51 -18.79
CA PRO A 287 4.30 12.50 -18.54
C PRO A 287 3.08 12.35 -19.46
N GLU A 288 3.24 11.73 -20.62
CA GLU A 288 2.18 11.37 -21.54
C GLU A 288 1.27 10.25 -21.03
N LEU A 289 1.75 9.46 -20.07
CA LEU A 289 1.02 8.34 -19.50
C LEU A 289 0.03 8.88 -18.47
N VAL A 290 -1.25 8.91 -18.83
CA VAL A 290 -2.34 9.30 -17.93
C VAL A 290 -3.44 8.26 -18.01
N SER A 291 -3.82 7.72 -16.85
CA SER A 291 -4.98 6.86 -16.70
C SER A 291 -5.86 7.42 -15.61
N GLU A 292 -7.16 7.43 -15.88
CA GLU A 292 -8.17 7.93 -14.95
C GLU A 292 -9.25 6.87 -14.74
N SER A 293 -9.67 6.69 -13.51
CA SER A 293 -10.81 5.87 -13.15
C SER A 293 -11.53 6.49 -11.96
N GLY A 294 -12.85 6.39 -11.95
CA GLY A 294 -13.67 6.94 -10.88
C GLY A 294 -14.81 6.01 -10.45
N THR A 295 -15.45 6.37 -9.36
CA THR A 295 -16.63 5.69 -8.84
C THR A 295 -17.53 6.68 -8.08
N ASP A 296 -18.83 6.44 -8.11
CA ASP A 296 -19.82 7.25 -7.42
C ASP A 296 -20.29 6.56 -6.15
N PHE A 297 -20.54 7.33 -5.10
CA PHE A 297 -21.27 6.84 -3.94
C PHE A 297 -22.23 7.89 -3.39
N VAL A 298 -23.34 7.42 -2.83
CA VAL A 298 -24.30 8.26 -2.13
C VAL A 298 -24.07 8.14 -0.63
N ALA A 299 -23.76 9.27 -0.01
CA ALA A 299 -23.70 9.41 1.42
C ALA A 299 -25.09 9.64 2.00
N VAL A 300 -25.69 8.60 2.60
CA VAL A 300 -26.98 8.69 3.30
C VAL A 300 -26.81 8.27 4.77
N PRO A 301 -27.30 9.06 5.74
CA PRO A 301 -27.32 8.67 7.15
C PRO A 301 -28.50 7.73 7.43
N TRP A 302 -28.42 6.50 6.93
CA TRP A 302 -29.49 5.49 7.07
C TRP A 302 -30.06 5.33 8.49
N PRO A 303 -29.26 5.39 9.57
CA PRO A 303 -29.81 5.31 10.92
C PRO A 303 -30.72 6.49 11.30
N ALA A 304 -30.37 7.72 10.88
CA ALA A 304 -31.22 8.89 11.10
C ALA A 304 -32.52 8.80 10.30
N VAL A 305 -32.44 8.30 9.06
CA VAL A 305 -33.63 8.00 8.24
C VAL A 305 -34.52 6.96 8.92
N GLY A 306 -33.94 5.87 9.43
CA GLY A 306 -34.66 4.85 10.19
C GLY A 306 -35.33 5.39 11.45
N ALA A 307 -34.61 6.19 12.24
CA ALA A 307 -35.16 6.84 13.43
C ALA A 307 -36.33 7.78 13.09
N ALA A 308 -36.20 8.58 12.04
CA ALA A 308 -37.26 9.46 11.56
C ALA A 308 -38.51 8.67 11.13
N LEU A 309 -38.34 7.54 10.43
CA LEU A 309 -39.44 6.66 10.02
C LEU A 309 -40.15 6.02 11.22
N VAL A 310 -39.41 5.57 12.24
CA VAL A 310 -39.98 5.02 13.47
C VAL A 310 -40.78 6.10 14.22
N LEU A 311 -40.24 7.30 14.36
CA LEU A 311 -40.93 8.42 15.01
C LEU A 311 -42.18 8.85 14.25
N ALA A 312 -42.13 8.90 12.91
CA ALA A 312 -43.28 9.18 12.06
C ALA A 312 -44.37 8.11 12.23
N GLY A 313 -43.99 6.83 12.21
CA GLY A 313 -44.90 5.70 12.46
C GLY A 313 -45.57 5.77 13.84
N ALA A 314 -44.79 6.06 14.89
CA ALA A 314 -45.30 6.24 16.24
C ALA A 314 -46.27 7.43 16.34
N GLY A 315 -45.96 8.56 15.68
CA GLY A 315 -46.83 9.74 15.63
C GLY A 315 -48.16 9.47 14.91
N ILE A 316 -48.12 8.75 13.79
CA ILE A 316 -49.33 8.32 13.06
C ILE A 316 -50.17 7.39 13.93
N ALA A 317 -49.56 6.35 14.54
CA ALA A 317 -50.24 5.42 15.43
C ALA A 317 -50.90 6.14 16.61
N PHE A 318 -50.17 7.06 17.26
CA PHE A 318 -50.70 7.88 18.34
C PHE A 318 -51.90 8.73 17.89
N ARG A 319 -51.82 9.37 16.71
CA ARG A 319 -52.92 10.16 16.15
C ARG A 319 -54.15 9.30 15.86
N VAL A 320 -53.98 8.09 15.34
CA VAL A 320 -55.07 7.14 15.08
C VAL A 320 -55.73 6.68 16.38
N VAL A 321 -54.95 6.29 17.39
CA VAL A 321 -55.46 5.88 18.71
C VAL A 321 -56.23 7.03 19.37
N ARG A 322 -55.70 8.26 19.32
CA ARG A 322 -56.36 9.44 19.90
C ARG A 322 -57.67 9.79 19.19
N ARG A 323 -57.75 9.62 17.86
CA ARG A 323 -58.99 9.82 17.09
C ARG A 323 -60.06 8.78 17.44
N ARG A 324 -59.67 7.51 17.62
CA ARG A 324 -60.59 6.42 18.03
C ARG A 324 -61.13 6.60 19.46
N ARG A 325 -60.34 7.18 20.37
CA ARG A 325 -60.79 7.46 21.75
C ARG A 325 -61.75 8.66 21.89
N ARG A 326 -61.87 9.52 20.87
CA ARG A 326 -62.79 10.68 20.87
C ARG A 326 -64.18 10.37 20.30
N THR A 327 -64.42 9.14 19.86
CA THR A 327 -65.68 8.66 19.27
C THR A 327 -66.39 7.69 20.21
N VAL A 328 -66.48 8.02 21.50
CA VAL A 328 -67.45 7.40 22.41
C VAL A 328 -68.69 8.31 22.42
N PRO A 329 -69.84 7.90 21.86
CA PRO A 329 -71.06 8.69 21.91
C PRO A 329 -71.56 8.75 23.36
N GLU A 330 -71.88 9.95 23.80
CA GLU A 330 -72.65 10.19 25.03
C GLU A 330 -74.03 9.54 24.87
N HIS A 331 -74.30 8.46 25.60
CA HIS A 331 -75.66 7.93 25.74
C HIS A 331 -76.48 8.94 26.53
N THR A 332 -77.26 9.77 25.83
CA THR A 332 -78.39 10.49 26.38
C THR A 332 -79.41 9.47 26.90
N GLY A 333 -79.40 9.27 28.22
CA GLY A 333 -80.44 8.51 28.91
C GLY A 333 -81.77 9.24 28.79
N SER A 334 -82.65 8.71 27.94
CA SER A 334 -84.05 9.10 27.86
C SER A 334 -84.76 8.72 29.17
N ALA A 335 -85.37 9.70 29.83
CA ALA A 335 -86.25 9.44 30.97
C ALA A 335 -87.50 8.66 30.51
N PRO A 336 -87.95 7.61 31.23
CA PRO A 336 -89.30 7.10 31.09
C PRO A 336 -90.23 7.87 32.02
N ASP A 337 -91.15 8.60 31.41
CA ASP A 337 -92.41 9.05 31.99
C ASP A 337 -93.31 7.83 32.21
N LEU A 338 -93.66 7.54 33.48
CA LEU A 338 -94.74 6.61 33.83
C LEU A 338 -95.56 7.20 34.96
N ALA A 339 -96.69 7.78 34.58
CA ALA A 339 -97.79 8.13 35.44
C ALA A 339 -98.55 6.89 35.98
N ARG A 340 -99.24 7.12 37.11
CA ARG A 340 -100.36 6.38 37.76
C ARG A 340 -100.01 5.30 38.80
N SER A 341 -100.31 5.58 40.07
CA SER A 341 -101.58 5.17 40.70
C SER A 341 -101.71 5.67 42.15
N LEU A 342 -102.89 6.25 42.45
CA LEU A 342 -103.53 6.57 43.74
C LEU A 342 -103.01 7.77 44.54
#